data_AF-A0A9D5MJC5-F1
#
_entry.id   AF-A0A9D5MJC5-F1
#
_cell.length_a   1.000
_cell.length_b   1.000
_cell.length_c   1.000
_cell.angle_alpha   90.00
_cell.angle_beta   90.00
_cell.angle_gamma   90.00
#
_symmetry.space_group_name_H-M   'P 1'
#
loop_
_entity.id
_entity.type
_entity.pdbx_description
1 polymer ?
#
loop_
_entity_poly.entity_id
_entity_poly.type
_entity_poly.pdbx_seq_one_letter_code
_entity_poly.pdbx_strand_id
1 'polypeptide(L)'
;MESFTFASLPTSLAELQTLPEASLDSPFKTTALCIAVLCNWEKDANATWEMLDFLKGPESVSEREKQFIKDRLAGKQYKTLSFFKGATQDNGYVPVTPYTITVSDNPYSYPEENWATLYVTSGGADAPRPVKLRRKPSTNQWFINEIQCLADIRIPTEQDPWA
;
A
#
# COMPACT_ATOMS: atom_id res chain seq x y z
N MET A 1 6.31 8.08 -12.51
CA MET A 1 6.79 6.87 -11.76
C MET A 1 7.93 7.25 -10.84
N GLU A 2 7.87 6.81 -9.58
CA GLU A 2 8.84 7.06 -8.51
C GLU A 2 9.07 5.78 -7.68
N SER A 3 10.23 5.66 -7.04
CA SER A 3 10.56 4.53 -6.17
C SER A 3 10.90 5.01 -4.76
N PHE A 4 10.39 4.27 -3.77
CA PHE A 4 10.56 4.57 -2.34
C PHE A 4 11.25 3.40 -1.66
N THR A 5 12.26 3.68 -0.84
CA THR A 5 13.10 2.66 -0.20
C THR A 5 13.01 2.78 1.31
N PHE A 6 12.65 1.68 1.97
CA PHE A 6 12.51 1.59 3.41
C PHE A 6 13.53 0.59 3.97
N ALA A 7 14.35 1.02 4.94
CA ALA A 7 15.25 0.11 5.65
C ALA A 7 14.45 -0.91 6.49
N SER A 8 13.33 -0.46 7.06
CA SER A 8 12.35 -1.26 7.79
C SER A 8 10.94 -0.75 7.48
N LEU A 9 9.94 -1.64 7.56
CA LEU A 9 8.54 -1.27 7.42
C LEU A 9 7.99 -0.77 8.77
N PRO A 10 7.14 0.26 8.79
CA PRO A 10 6.62 0.81 10.04
C PRO A 10 5.68 -0.19 10.72
N THR A 11 5.82 -0.31 12.04
CA THR A 11 5.00 -1.19 12.88
C THR A 11 4.10 -0.43 13.84
N SER A 12 4.27 0.89 13.95
CA SER A 12 3.47 1.80 14.76
C SER A 12 3.31 3.17 14.11
N LEU A 13 2.32 3.96 14.56
CA LEU A 13 2.13 5.33 14.09
C LEU A 13 3.36 6.21 14.35
N ALA A 14 4.01 6.05 15.51
CA ALA A 14 5.21 6.80 15.84
C ALA A 14 6.34 6.55 14.82
N GLU A 15 6.61 5.28 14.49
CA GLU A 15 7.59 4.93 13.46
C GLU A 15 7.20 5.47 12.09
N LEU A 16 5.94 5.32 11.69
CA LEU A 16 5.41 5.83 10.43
C LEU A 16 5.68 7.34 10.29
N GLN A 17 5.41 8.11 11.34
CA GLN A 17 5.59 9.56 11.35
C GLN A 17 7.05 10.02 11.28
N THR A 18 8.02 9.14 11.58
CA THR A 18 9.45 9.47 11.39
C THR A 18 9.91 9.34 9.93
N LEU A 19 9.12 8.69 9.07
CA LEU A 19 9.50 8.49 7.67
C LEU A 19 9.40 9.82 6.89
N PRO A 20 10.37 10.15 6.01
CA PRO A 20 10.32 11.36 5.18
C PRO A 20 9.03 11.46 4.35
N GLU A 21 8.48 10.32 3.94
CA GLU A 21 7.25 10.20 3.19
C GLU A 21 6.00 10.65 3.99
N ALA A 22 6.08 10.67 5.33
CA ALA A 22 4.97 11.04 6.22
C ALA A 22 4.63 12.55 6.20
N SER A 23 5.36 13.33 5.39
CA SER A 23 4.96 14.68 4.99
C SER A 23 3.63 14.71 4.22
N LEU A 24 3.32 13.61 3.50
CA LEU A 24 2.12 13.45 2.66
C LEU A 24 1.96 14.55 1.59
N ASP A 25 3.02 15.26 1.23
CA ASP A 25 3.02 16.36 0.26
C ASP A 25 2.93 15.90 -1.22
N SER A 26 3.00 14.59 -1.45
CA SER A 26 2.89 13.96 -2.76
C SER A 26 1.98 12.72 -2.68
N PRO A 27 1.11 12.49 -3.69
CA PRO A 27 0.30 11.28 -3.71
C PRO A 27 1.18 10.02 -3.81
N PHE A 28 2.37 10.11 -4.42
CA PHE A 28 3.30 8.98 -4.55
C PHE A 28 3.79 8.49 -3.18
N LYS A 29 4.16 9.42 -2.29
CA LYS A 29 4.58 9.14 -0.91
C LYS A 29 3.46 8.45 -0.13
N THR A 30 2.25 9.00 -0.17
CA THR A 30 1.08 8.43 0.52
C THR A 30 0.75 7.02 0.00
N THR A 31 0.84 6.80 -1.31
CA THR A 31 0.66 5.45 -1.89
C THR A 31 1.73 4.46 -1.41
N ALA A 32 3.01 4.86 -1.37
CA ALA A 32 4.07 3.99 -0.86
C ALA A 32 3.87 3.64 0.63
N LEU A 33 3.53 4.63 1.46
CA LEU A 33 3.23 4.42 2.88
C LEU A 33 2.01 3.50 3.08
N CYS A 34 0.96 3.64 2.27
CA CYS A 34 -0.21 2.77 2.34
C CYS A 34 0.19 1.29 2.23
N ILE A 35 1.04 0.94 1.27
CA ILE A 35 1.52 -0.44 1.09
C ILE A 35 2.39 -0.88 2.27
N ALA A 36 3.31 -0.03 2.73
CA ALA A 36 4.17 -0.33 3.87
C ALA A 36 3.36 -0.60 5.16
N VAL A 37 2.32 0.19 5.41
CA VAL A 37 1.40 0.02 6.56
C VAL A 37 0.60 -1.27 6.45
N LEU A 38 0.08 -1.60 5.25
CA LEU A 38 -0.72 -2.82 5.06
C LEU A 38 0.07 -4.12 5.33
N CYS A 39 1.41 -4.10 5.25
CA CYS A 39 2.24 -5.23 5.65
C CYS A 39 2.17 -5.57 7.14
N ASN A 40 1.75 -4.63 7.98
CA ASN A 40 1.62 -4.82 9.42
C ASN A 40 0.30 -5.49 9.83
N TRP A 41 -0.67 -5.61 8.92
CA TRP A 41 -2.03 -6.09 9.20
C TRP A 41 -2.10 -7.39 10.02
N GLU A 42 -1.39 -8.43 9.58
CA GLU A 42 -1.42 -9.73 10.27
C GLU A 42 -0.56 -9.76 11.54
N LYS A 43 0.33 -8.78 11.73
CA LYS A 43 1.18 -8.66 12.92
C LYS A 43 0.44 -7.91 14.04
N ASP A 44 -0.16 -6.77 13.70
CA ASP A 44 -0.94 -5.95 14.60
C ASP A 44 -2.00 -5.16 13.83
N ALA A 45 -3.24 -5.67 13.91
CA ALA A 45 -4.41 -5.06 13.30
C ALA A 45 -4.69 -3.64 13.84
N ASN A 46 -4.51 -3.43 15.15
CA ASN A 46 -4.85 -2.15 15.78
C ASN A 46 -3.84 -1.06 15.39
N ALA A 47 -2.55 -1.37 15.44
CA ALA A 47 -1.50 -0.45 14.98
C ALA A 47 -1.64 -0.16 13.47
N THR A 48 -2.08 -1.15 12.68
CA THR A 48 -2.37 -0.95 11.25
C THR A 48 -3.51 0.05 11.05
N TRP A 49 -4.58 -0.02 11.84
CA TRP A 49 -5.69 0.94 11.78
C TRP A 49 -5.28 2.34 12.18
N GLU A 50 -4.51 2.49 13.25
CA GLU A 50 -3.98 3.78 13.69
C GLU A 50 -3.12 4.45 12.60
N MET A 51 -2.25 3.65 11.96
CA MET A 51 -1.43 4.12 10.83
C MET A 51 -2.27 4.47 9.59
N LEU A 52 -3.30 3.67 9.25
CA LEU A 52 -4.18 3.99 8.12
C LEU A 52 -5.07 5.20 8.39
N ASP A 53 -5.52 5.42 9.64
CA ASP A 53 -6.25 6.62 10.04
C ASP A 53 -5.40 7.87 9.79
N PHE A 54 -4.12 7.84 10.17
CA PHE A 54 -3.18 8.93 9.84
C PHE A 54 -3.10 9.18 8.33
N LEU A 55 -3.03 8.13 7.50
CA LEU A 55 -2.97 8.26 6.05
C LEU A 55 -4.31 8.67 5.41
N LYS A 56 -5.45 8.51 6.10
CA LYS A 56 -6.77 9.02 5.67
C LYS A 56 -7.06 10.45 6.16
N GLY A 57 -6.27 10.96 7.11
CA GLY A 57 -6.33 12.33 7.60
C GLY A 57 -7.52 12.54 8.54
N PRO A 58 -8.46 13.47 8.24
CA PRO A 58 -9.59 13.74 9.14
C PRO A 58 -10.65 12.63 9.16
N GLU A 59 -10.61 11.70 8.21
CA GLU A 59 -11.51 10.55 8.14
C GLU A 59 -10.82 9.32 8.74
N SER A 60 -11.55 8.53 9.51
CA SER A 60 -11.08 7.21 9.95
C SER A 60 -11.38 6.12 8.93
N VAL A 61 -10.68 4.99 9.01
CA VAL A 61 -11.00 3.77 8.27
C VAL A 61 -12.38 3.28 8.69
N SER A 62 -13.31 3.24 7.76
CA SER A 62 -14.67 2.77 8.01
C SER A 62 -14.72 1.26 8.27
N GLU A 63 -15.79 0.79 8.93
CA GLU A 63 -15.99 -0.66 9.16
C GLU A 63 -16.05 -1.45 7.86
N ARG A 64 -16.58 -0.86 6.78
CA ARG A 64 -16.59 -1.47 5.45
C ARG A 64 -15.16 -1.66 4.91
N GLU A 65 -14.30 -0.66 5.05
CA GLU A 65 -12.90 -0.75 4.61
C GLU A 65 -12.13 -1.77 5.46
N LYS A 66 -12.34 -1.80 6.78
CA LYS A 66 -11.74 -2.81 7.66
C LYS A 66 -12.12 -4.23 7.23
N GLN A 67 -13.42 -4.46 6.96
CA GLN A 67 -13.90 -5.77 6.50
C GLN A 67 -13.29 -6.13 5.14
N PHE A 68 -13.21 -5.18 4.21
CA PHE A 68 -12.54 -5.40 2.92
C PHE A 68 -11.07 -5.81 3.11
N ILE A 69 -10.29 -5.09 3.92
CA ILE A 69 -8.88 -5.40 4.16
C ILE A 69 -8.74 -6.79 4.81
N LYS A 70 -9.57 -7.10 5.81
CA LYS A 70 -9.60 -8.41 6.47
C LYS A 70 -9.84 -9.53 5.46
N ASP A 71 -10.88 -9.42 4.63
CA ASP A 71 -11.22 -10.45 3.64
C ASP A 71 -10.13 -10.62 2.58
N ARG A 72 -9.43 -9.54 2.24
CA ARG A 72 -8.38 -9.57 1.21
C ARG A 72 -7.04 -10.07 1.70
N LEU A 73 -6.74 -9.90 2.99
CA LEU A 73 -5.41 -10.17 3.54
C LEU A 73 -5.34 -11.35 4.50
N ALA A 74 -6.44 -11.83 5.10
CA ALA A 74 -6.38 -12.94 6.05
C ALA A 74 -5.76 -14.21 5.43
N GLY A 75 -4.62 -14.64 5.97
CA GLY A 75 -3.85 -15.78 5.50
C GLY A 75 -3.13 -15.53 4.17
N LYS A 76 -3.03 -14.27 3.73
CA LYS A 76 -2.55 -13.86 2.41
C LYS A 76 -1.55 -12.71 2.49
N GLN A 77 -0.70 -12.67 3.53
CA GLN A 77 0.33 -11.64 3.70
C GLN A 77 1.23 -11.45 2.47
N TYR A 78 1.47 -12.51 1.70
CA TYR A 78 2.21 -12.46 0.44
C TYR A 78 1.67 -11.41 -0.55
N LYS A 79 0.38 -11.04 -0.48
CA LYS A 79 -0.21 -10.01 -1.33
C LYS A 79 0.40 -8.64 -1.11
N THR A 80 0.60 -8.20 0.13
CA THR A 80 1.20 -6.89 0.41
C THR A 80 2.69 -6.90 0.13
N LEU A 81 3.37 -8.00 0.44
CA LEU A 81 4.79 -8.20 0.13
C LEU A 81 5.07 -8.23 -1.38
N SER A 82 4.10 -8.65 -2.20
CA SER A 82 4.24 -8.71 -3.66
C SER A 82 4.51 -7.36 -4.34
N PHE A 83 4.22 -6.24 -3.67
CA PHE A 83 4.46 -4.89 -4.21
C PHE A 83 5.91 -4.41 -4.09
N PHE A 84 6.75 -5.19 -3.40
CA PHE A 84 8.15 -4.85 -3.17
C PHE A 84 9.06 -5.50 -4.22
N LYS A 85 10.13 -4.80 -4.56
CA LYS A 85 11.17 -5.30 -5.46
C LYS A 85 11.69 -6.66 -4.99
N GLY A 86 11.84 -7.58 -5.94
CA GLY A 86 12.37 -8.93 -5.68
C GLY A 86 11.33 -9.94 -5.18
N ALA A 87 10.11 -9.51 -4.81
CA ALA A 87 9.03 -10.42 -4.50
C ALA A 87 8.45 -11.01 -5.79
N THR A 88 8.47 -12.34 -5.92
CA THR A 88 7.99 -13.08 -7.08
C THR A 88 7.15 -14.27 -6.63
N GLN A 89 6.39 -14.87 -7.54
CA GLN A 89 5.62 -16.07 -7.22
C GLN A 89 6.52 -17.23 -6.73
N ASP A 90 7.66 -17.42 -7.41
CA ASP A 90 8.58 -18.55 -7.19
C ASP A 90 9.29 -18.51 -5.84
N ASN A 91 9.54 -17.31 -5.30
CA ASN A 91 10.16 -17.14 -3.98
C ASN A 91 9.14 -16.86 -2.87
N GLY A 92 7.88 -17.19 -3.08
CA GLY A 92 6.81 -16.96 -2.09
C GLY A 92 6.56 -15.49 -1.76
N TYR A 93 6.89 -14.58 -2.69
CA TYR A 93 6.85 -13.14 -2.53
C TYR A 93 7.75 -12.60 -1.42
N VAL A 94 8.89 -13.23 -1.18
CA VAL A 94 9.92 -12.69 -0.29
C VAL A 94 10.65 -11.54 -0.99
N PRO A 95 10.53 -10.29 -0.49
CA PRO A 95 11.20 -9.14 -1.11
C PRO A 95 12.69 -9.08 -0.74
N VAL A 96 13.46 -8.35 -1.55
CA VAL A 96 14.84 -8.02 -1.17
C VAL A 96 14.88 -6.80 -0.26
N THR A 97 15.88 -6.75 0.63
CA THR A 97 16.14 -5.57 1.47
C THR A 97 17.26 -4.70 0.87
N PRO A 98 17.18 -3.36 0.99
CA PRO A 98 16.08 -2.60 1.60
C PRO A 98 14.78 -2.66 0.77
N TYR A 99 13.64 -2.59 1.46
CA TYR A 99 12.32 -2.74 0.88
C TYR A 99 12.04 -1.61 -0.11
N THR A 100 11.88 -1.93 -1.39
CA THR A 100 11.67 -0.92 -2.44
C THR A 100 10.30 -1.06 -3.07
N ILE A 101 9.49 0.00 -3.08
CA ILE A 101 8.18 0.07 -3.74
C ILE A 101 8.30 0.99 -4.95
N THR A 102 7.68 0.63 -6.07
CA THR A 102 7.56 1.51 -7.24
C THR A 102 6.12 1.94 -7.42
N VAL A 103 5.89 3.25 -7.42
CA VAL A 103 4.59 3.89 -7.60
C VAL A 103 4.58 4.60 -8.95
N SER A 104 3.52 4.43 -9.72
CA SER A 104 3.38 4.98 -11.06
C SER A 104 2.05 5.70 -11.24
N ASP A 105 2.06 6.64 -12.16
CA ASP A 105 0.92 7.37 -12.68
C ASP A 105 0.75 7.07 -14.17
N ASN A 106 -0.38 7.49 -14.74
CA ASN A 106 -0.66 7.43 -16.16
C ASN A 106 -1.44 8.69 -16.60
N PRO A 107 -1.75 8.89 -17.89
CA PRO A 107 -2.47 10.08 -18.37
C PRO A 107 -3.86 10.30 -17.74
N TYR A 108 -4.43 9.30 -17.10
CA TYR A 108 -5.74 9.35 -16.44
C TYR A 108 -5.63 9.40 -14.90
N SER A 109 -4.41 9.49 -14.35
CA SER A 109 -4.19 9.51 -12.90
C SER A 109 -4.76 10.74 -12.21
N TYR A 110 -4.95 11.85 -12.92
CA TYR A 110 -5.43 13.12 -12.39
C TYR A 110 -6.65 13.61 -13.17
N PRO A 111 -7.80 12.91 -13.06
CA PRO A 111 -8.98 13.22 -13.86
C PRO A 111 -9.66 14.53 -13.43
N GLU A 112 -9.49 14.91 -12.15
CA GLU A 112 -10.11 16.07 -11.52
C GLU A 112 -9.12 16.75 -10.58
N GLU A 113 -9.32 18.05 -10.34
CA GLU A 113 -8.51 18.78 -9.36
C GLU A 113 -8.64 18.13 -7.98
N ASN A 114 -7.52 18.04 -7.26
CA ASN A 114 -7.42 17.45 -5.91
C ASN A 114 -7.67 15.94 -5.82
N TRP A 115 -7.82 15.24 -6.95
CA TRP A 115 -7.98 13.78 -6.98
C TRP A 115 -6.82 13.12 -7.71
N ALA A 116 -6.38 11.97 -7.21
CA ALA A 116 -5.37 11.16 -7.87
C ALA A 116 -5.69 9.67 -7.79
N THR A 117 -5.37 8.92 -8.84
CA THR A 117 -5.28 7.46 -8.81
C THR A 117 -3.87 7.05 -9.22
N LEU A 118 -3.11 6.51 -8.28
CA LEU A 118 -1.76 6.00 -8.52
C LEU A 118 -1.75 4.48 -8.50
N TYR A 119 -0.70 3.89 -9.04
CA TYR A 119 -0.62 2.47 -9.31
C TYR A 119 0.67 1.86 -8.76
N VAL A 120 0.54 0.69 -8.12
CA VAL A 120 1.67 -0.13 -7.65
C VAL A 120 1.70 -1.46 -8.39
N THR A 121 2.89 -1.92 -8.76
CA THR A 121 3.06 -3.20 -9.46
C THR A 121 3.30 -4.31 -8.47
N SER A 122 2.53 -5.39 -8.59
CA SER A 122 2.75 -6.63 -7.85
C SER A 122 3.52 -7.62 -8.71
N GLY A 123 4.50 -8.32 -8.13
CA GLY A 123 5.19 -9.44 -8.80
C GLY A 123 4.29 -10.63 -9.13
N GLY A 124 3.02 -10.60 -8.70
CA GLY A 124 2.03 -11.66 -8.88
C GLY A 124 0.82 -11.28 -9.72
N ALA A 125 0.75 -10.04 -10.22
CA ALA A 125 -0.39 -9.52 -10.96
C ALA A 125 0.00 -9.11 -12.39
N ASP A 126 -0.91 -9.31 -13.34
CA ASP A 126 -0.68 -8.91 -14.73
C ASP A 126 -0.85 -7.42 -14.97
N ALA A 127 -1.53 -6.72 -14.05
CA ALA A 127 -1.83 -5.30 -14.16
C ALA A 127 -1.45 -4.55 -12.87
N PRO A 128 -0.95 -3.30 -13.00
CA PRO A 128 -0.75 -2.41 -11.86
C PRO A 128 -2.04 -2.21 -11.05
N ARG A 129 -1.88 -2.05 -9.74
CA ARG A 129 -2.96 -2.05 -8.75
C ARG A 129 -3.21 -0.63 -8.23
N PRO A 130 -4.46 -0.10 -8.33
CA PRO A 130 -4.73 1.30 -8.03
C PRO A 130 -4.86 1.59 -6.53
N VAL A 131 -4.49 2.81 -6.15
CA VAL A 131 -4.79 3.47 -4.88
C VAL A 131 -5.33 4.85 -5.21
N LYS A 132 -6.51 5.20 -4.69
CA LYS A 132 -7.11 6.52 -4.89
C LYS A 132 -6.81 7.44 -3.73
N LEU A 133 -6.56 8.71 -4.04
CA LEU A 133 -6.14 9.73 -3.10
C LEU A 133 -6.94 11.01 -3.31
N ARG A 134 -7.08 11.77 -2.22
CA ARG A 134 -7.66 13.11 -2.20
C ARG A 134 -6.69 14.10 -1.57
N ARG A 135 -6.49 15.24 -2.22
CA ARG A 135 -5.67 16.35 -1.71
C ARG A 135 -6.52 17.23 -0.81
N LYS A 136 -5.94 17.67 0.31
CA LYS A 136 -6.49 18.74 1.15
C LYS A 136 -5.86 20.07 0.73
N PRO A 137 -6.59 20.99 0.05
CA PRO A 137 -5.99 22.20 -0.51
C PRO A 137 -5.33 23.10 0.54
N SER A 138 -5.87 23.15 1.76
CA SER A 138 -5.36 24.02 2.82
C SER A 138 -3.98 23.62 3.36
N THR A 139 -3.57 22.36 3.20
CA THR A 139 -2.25 21.87 3.67
C THR A 139 -1.41 21.29 2.55
N ASN A 140 -1.95 21.17 1.33
CA ASN A 140 -1.34 20.48 0.19
C ASN A 140 -1.01 19.01 0.42
N GLN A 141 -1.58 18.39 1.45
CA GLN A 141 -1.35 16.98 1.76
C GLN A 141 -2.32 16.07 1.01
N TRP A 142 -1.86 14.86 0.70
CA TRP A 142 -2.60 13.81 0.02
C TRP A 142 -2.94 12.68 0.97
N PHE A 143 -4.22 12.35 1.04
CA PHE A 143 -4.78 11.33 1.92
C PHE A 143 -5.38 10.20 1.11
N ILE A 144 -5.40 8.99 1.67
CA ILE A 144 -6.05 7.82 1.07
C ILE A 144 -7.56 8.06 1.00
N ASN A 145 -8.12 7.91 -0.20
CA ASN A 145 -9.56 7.85 -0.41
C ASN A 145 -10.04 6.40 -0.50
N GLU A 146 -9.40 5.57 -1.34
CA GLU A 146 -9.75 4.15 -1.50
C GLU A 146 -8.51 3.27 -1.69
N ILE A 147 -8.46 2.16 -0.94
CA ILE A 147 -7.47 1.09 -1.12
C ILE A 147 -8.06 0.05 -2.07
N GLN A 148 -7.68 0.08 -3.35
CA GLN A 148 -8.17 -0.85 -4.37
C GLN A 148 -7.12 -1.87 -4.80
N CYS A 149 -5.92 -1.80 -4.23
CA CYS A 149 -4.78 -2.56 -4.71
C CYS A 149 -4.79 -4.05 -4.32
N LEU A 150 -5.72 -4.47 -3.46
CA LEU A 150 -5.73 -5.79 -2.81
C LEU A 150 -6.51 -6.88 -3.57
N ALA A 151 -6.65 -6.76 -4.89
CA ALA A 151 -7.17 -7.85 -5.72
C ALA A 151 -6.27 -9.10 -5.60
N ASP A 152 -6.83 -10.29 -5.88
CA ASP A 152 -6.04 -11.52 -5.81
C ASP A 152 -4.94 -11.56 -6.88
N ILE A 153 -3.87 -12.28 -6.55
CA ILE A 153 -2.66 -12.44 -7.35
C ILE A 153 -2.34 -13.94 -7.44
N ARG A 154 -1.39 -14.32 -8.30
CA ARG A 154 -0.93 -15.72 -8.36
C ARG A 154 -0.51 -16.21 -6.98
N ILE A 155 -0.98 -17.38 -6.56
CA ILE A 155 -0.59 -17.95 -5.27
C ILE A 155 0.91 -18.30 -5.28
N PRO A 156 1.62 -18.18 -4.14
CA PRO A 156 2.99 -18.69 -4.01
C PRO A 156 3.13 -20.10 -4.57
N THR A 157 4.22 -20.40 -5.27
CA THR A 157 4.46 -21.74 -5.84
C THR A 157 4.42 -22.82 -4.76
N GLU A 158 4.94 -22.55 -3.56
CA GLU A 158 4.89 -23.47 -2.41
C GLU A 158 3.47 -23.74 -1.87
N GLN A 159 2.50 -22.87 -2.20
CA GLN A 159 1.09 -23.01 -1.81
C GLN A 159 0.23 -23.54 -2.95
N ASP A 160 0.79 -23.73 -4.14
CA ASP A 160 0.08 -24.26 -5.30
C ASP A 160 0.12 -25.80 -5.29
N PRO A 161 -1.04 -26.48 -5.07
CA PRO A 161 -1.09 -27.93 -5.09
C PRO A 161 -0.87 -28.55 -6.48
N TRP A 162 -0.76 -27.73 -7.53
CA TRP A 162 -0.58 -28.15 -8.92
C TRP A 162 0.72 -27.64 -9.55
N ALA A 163 1.62 -27.00 -8.78
CA ALA A 163 2.93 -26.55 -9.25
C ALA A 163 3.90 -27.70 -9.57
#